data_AF-A0A350I7I8-F1
#
_entry.id   AF-A0A350I7I8-F1
#
_cell.length_a   1.000
_cell.length_b   1.000
_cell.length_c   1.000
_cell.angle_alpha   90.00
_cell.angle_beta   90.00
_cell.angle_gamma   90.00
#
_symmetry.space_group_name_H-M   'P 1'
#
loop_
_entity.id
_entity.type
_entity.pdbx_description
1 polymer ?
#
loop_
_entity_poly.entity_id
_entity_poly.type
_entity_poly.pdbx_seq_one_letter_code
_entity_poly.pdbx_strand_id
1 'polypeptide(L)'
;MDRKTLQLTVLTRLSLHIDMDESARLARYLIEDLIPFDTAITEIVEAKIDKATERLIAGKPIQYVTHRADFYGYQYYVNKAVLIPRPETEELVYQVLQYLKKINNRISFDRNLDKRPIPAILDIGTGSGCIPVTIKKEYNECNIIAVDISNAALKVAIHNANHHGANVTFFKQDILSEKLTKPNEPYDIIISNPPYIPTSEIAVMSESTVKHEPQIALFTDDEFGLVFYQRIAD
;
A
#
# COMPACT_ATOMS: atom_id res chain seq x y z
N MET A 1 6.77 -15.39 -30.43
CA MET A 1 6.21 -16.39 -29.49
C MET A 1 4.76 -16.02 -29.16
N ASP A 2 3.87 -16.97 -28.84
CA ASP A 2 2.52 -16.60 -28.32
C ASP A 2 2.49 -16.50 -26.79
N ARG A 3 1.42 -15.91 -26.23
CA ARG A 3 1.30 -15.62 -24.79
C ARG A 3 1.35 -16.87 -23.92
N LYS A 4 0.71 -17.95 -24.38
CA LYS A 4 0.67 -19.22 -23.66
C LYS A 4 2.05 -19.87 -23.62
N THR A 5 2.77 -19.81 -24.73
CA THR A 5 4.14 -20.30 -24.86
C THR A 5 5.08 -19.51 -23.93
N LEU A 6 4.97 -18.18 -23.91
CA LEU A 6 5.78 -17.33 -23.02
C LEU A 6 5.50 -17.63 -21.53
N GLN A 7 4.23 -17.79 -21.16
CA GLN A 7 3.85 -18.18 -19.79
C GLN A 7 4.43 -19.55 -19.40
N LEU A 8 4.38 -20.54 -20.31
CA LEU A 8 4.98 -21.85 -20.08
C LEU A 8 6.50 -21.76 -19.92
N THR A 9 7.18 -20.94 -20.73
CA THR A 9 8.63 -20.69 -20.59
C THR A 9 8.97 -20.11 -19.22
N VAL A 10 8.20 -19.12 -18.75
CA VAL A 10 8.39 -18.55 -17.40
C VAL A 10 8.14 -19.61 -16.33
N LEU A 11 7.04 -20.36 -16.42
CA LEU A 11 6.70 -21.42 -15.47
C LEU A 11 7.83 -22.46 -15.35
N THR A 12 8.30 -22.99 -16.48
CA THR A 12 9.39 -23.98 -16.49
C THR A 12 10.63 -23.44 -15.80
N ARG A 13 11.00 -22.18 -16.05
CA ARG A 13 12.17 -21.56 -15.41
C ARG A 13 11.97 -21.37 -13.90
N LEU A 14 10.81 -20.89 -13.47
CA LEU A 14 10.51 -20.69 -12.04
C LEU A 14 10.49 -22.03 -11.29
N SER A 15 9.92 -23.08 -11.88
CA SER A 15 9.80 -24.41 -11.24
C SER A 15 11.13 -25.12 -10.95
N LEU A 16 12.25 -24.62 -11.50
CA LEU A 16 13.59 -25.11 -11.17
C LEU A 16 14.10 -24.58 -9.82
N HIS A 17 13.46 -23.54 -9.28
CA HIS A 17 13.92 -22.82 -8.08
C HIS A 17 12.84 -22.65 -7.02
N ILE A 18 11.57 -22.67 -7.42
CA ILE A 18 10.41 -22.38 -6.59
C ILE A 18 9.42 -23.55 -6.72
N ASP A 19 8.61 -23.79 -5.70
CA ASP A 19 7.54 -24.78 -5.74
C ASP A 19 6.64 -24.62 -6.99
N MET A 20 6.12 -25.73 -7.52
CA MET A 20 5.35 -25.75 -8.77
C MET A 20 4.07 -24.90 -8.70
N ASP A 21 3.34 -24.96 -7.59
CA ASP A 21 2.07 -24.24 -7.44
C ASP A 21 2.34 -22.73 -7.34
N GLU A 22 3.39 -22.35 -6.62
CA GLU A 22 3.84 -20.96 -6.56
C GLU A 22 4.36 -20.47 -7.91
N SER A 23 5.17 -21.26 -8.60
CA SER A 23 5.67 -20.96 -9.95
C SER A 23 4.53 -20.73 -10.94
N ALA A 24 3.48 -21.55 -10.90
CA ALA A 24 2.31 -21.41 -11.76
C ALA A 24 1.54 -20.10 -11.48
N ARG A 25 1.38 -19.72 -10.21
CA ARG A 25 0.76 -18.44 -9.84
C ARG A 25 1.61 -17.25 -10.29
N LEU A 26 2.91 -17.28 -10.01
CA LEU A 26 3.84 -16.21 -10.38
C LEU A 26 3.96 -16.03 -11.89
N ALA A 27 4.04 -17.12 -12.66
CA ALA A 27 4.09 -17.05 -14.12
C ALA A 27 2.81 -16.43 -14.70
N ARG A 28 1.64 -16.77 -14.13
CA ARG A 28 0.36 -16.16 -14.52
C ARG A 28 0.35 -14.66 -14.23
N TYR A 29 0.57 -14.27 -12.98
CA TYR A 29 0.55 -12.86 -12.58
C TYR A 29 1.56 -12.02 -13.33
N LEU A 30 2.78 -12.53 -13.54
CA LEU A 30 3.81 -11.81 -14.26
C LEU A 30 3.36 -11.43 -15.68
N ILE A 31 2.76 -12.39 -16.39
CA ILE A 31 2.30 -12.19 -17.76
C ILE A 31 1.07 -11.28 -17.80
N GLU A 32 0.10 -11.48 -16.88
CA GLU A 32 -1.09 -10.64 -16.75
C GLU A 32 -0.76 -9.18 -16.45
N ASP A 33 0.17 -8.93 -15.52
CA ASP A 33 0.51 -7.57 -15.10
C ASP A 33 1.46 -6.85 -16.07
N LEU A 34 2.42 -7.55 -16.66
CA LEU A 34 3.44 -6.91 -17.50
C LEU A 34 3.07 -6.82 -18.98
N ILE A 35 2.13 -7.64 -19.43
CA ILE A 35 1.72 -7.73 -20.84
C ILE A 35 0.21 -7.51 -20.93
N PRO A 36 -0.25 -6.30 -21.30
CA PRO A 36 -1.66 -6.06 -21.63
C PRO A 36 -2.16 -7.05 -22.69
N PHE A 37 -3.44 -7.42 -22.62
CA PHE A 37 -4.02 -8.53 -23.40
C PHE A 37 -3.70 -8.46 -24.91
N ASP A 38 -3.80 -7.28 -25.52
CA ASP A 38 -3.60 -7.07 -26.96
C ASP A 38 -2.16 -6.72 -27.37
N THR A 39 -1.19 -6.89 -26.45
CA THR A 39 0.21 -6.53 -26.75
C THR A 39 0.90 -7.64 -27.54
N ALA A 40 1.42 -7.30 -28.72
CA ALA A 40 2.26 -8.21 -29.50
C ALA A 40 3.55 -8.57 -28.74
N ILE A 41 3.88 -9.86 -28.72
CA ILE A 41 5.09 -10.36 -28.07
C ILE A 41 6.28 -10.15 -29.02
N THR A 42 7.02 -9.09 -28.76
CA THR A 42 8.26 -8.73 -29.45
C THR A 42 9.47 -9.14 -28.61
N GLU A 43 10.66 -9.14 -29.20
CA GLU A 43 11.93 -9.39 -28.47
C GLU A 43 12.11 -8.46 -27.26
N ILE A 44 11.61 -7.22 -27.33
CA ILE A 44 11.65 -6.26 -26.21
C ILE A 44 10.77 -6.74 -25.05
N VAL A 45 9.58 -7.27 -25.35
CA VAL A 45 8.68 -7.82 -24.34
C VAL A 45 9.28 -9.09 -23.72
N GLU A 46 9.83 -9.98 -24.54
CA GLU A 46 10.51 -11.19 -24.08
C GLU A 46 11.67 -10.85 -23.14
N ALA A 47 12.56 -9.92 -23.53
CA ALA A 47 13.68 -9.48 -22.69
C ALA A 47 13.22 -8.81 -21.37
N LYS A 48 12.07 -8.12 -21.38
CA LYS A 48 11.48 -7.56 -20.15
C LYS A 48 10.98 -8.66 -19.22
N ILE A 49 10.31 -9.69 -19.77
CA ILE A 49 9.85 -10.85 -19.02
C ILE A 49 11.04 -11.63 -18.46
N ASP A 50 12.09 -11.85 -19.24
CA ASP A 50 13.28 -12.57 -18.78
C ASP A 50 13.92 -11.93 -17.56
N LYS A 51 14.14 -10.61 -17.60
CA LYS A 51 14.65 -9.86 -16.44
C LYS A 51 13.71 -9.93 -15.24
N ALA A 52 12.40 -9.97 -15.49
CA ALA A 52 11.41 -10.04 -14.43
C ALA A 52 11.39 -11.44 -13.79
N THR A 53 11.51 -12.51 -14.59
CA THR A 53 11.67 -13.89 -14.12
C THR A 53 12.93 -14.05 -13.29
N GLU A 54 14.07 -13.50 -13.71
CA GLU A 54 15.31 -13.52 -12.92
C GLU A 54 15.15 -12.88 -11.53
N ARG A 55 14.40 -11.77 -11.46
CA ARG A 55 14.12 -11.10 -10.19
C ARG A 55 13.24 -11.95 -9.28
N LEU A 56 12.27 -12.68 -9.82
CA LEU A 56 11.44 -13.62 -9.06
C LEU A 56 12.26 -14.80 -8.54
N ILE A 57 13.14 -15.38 -9.37
CA ILE A 57 14.07 -16.44 -8.97
C ILE A 57 14.97 -15.97 -7.81
N ALA A 58 15.36 -14.69 -7.81
CA ALA A 58 16.13 -14.09 -6.73
C ALA A 58 15.34 -13.82 -5.43
N GLY A 59 14.06 -14.21 -5.38
CA GLY A 59 13.17 -14.08 -4.22
C GLY A 59 12.47 -12.72 -4.10
N LYS A 60 12.56 -11.85 -5.13
CA LYS A 60 11.93 -10.53 -5.09
C LYS A 60 10.40 -10.68 -5.17
N PRO A 61 9.62 -9.99 -4.31
CA PRO A 61 8.17 -10.02 -4.37
C PRO A 61 7.63 -9.62 -5.75
N ILE A 62 6.61 -10.33 -6.23
CA ILE A 62 5.99 -10.09 -7.55
C ILE A 62 5.52 -8.64 -7.67
N GLN A 63 4.98 -8.06 -6.61
CA GLN A 63 4.47 -6.70 -6.59
C GLN A 63 5.57 -5.67 -6.88
N TYR A 64 6.80 -5.90 -6.43
CA TYR A 64 7.92 -5.04 -6.80
C TYR A 64 8.50 -5.35 -8.17
N VAL A 65 8.28 -6.56 -8.70
CA VAL A 65 8.64 -6.93 -10.08
C VAL A 65 7.70 -6.27 -11.08
N THR A 66 6.39 -6.30 -10.82
CA THR A 66 5.33 -5.73 -11.66
C THR A 66 5.05 -4.26 -11.35
N HIS A 67 5.53 -3.77 -10.20
CA HIS A 67 5.23 -2.46 -9.64
C HIS A 67 3.74 -2.25 -9.36
N ARG A 68 3.03 -3.32 -8.99
CA ARG A 68 1.59 -3.33 -8.77
C ARG A 68 1.23 -4.12 -7.52
N ALA A 69 0.30 -3.59 -6.73
CA ALA A 69 -0.34 -4.31 -5.65
C ALA A 69 -1.84 -3.98 -5.66
N ASP A 70 -2.67 -5.01 -5.55
CA ASP A 70 -4.11 -4.83 -5.40
C ASP A 70 -4.43 -4.50 -3.93
N PHE A 71 -5.31 -3.54 -3.72
CA PHE A 71 -5.82 -3.15 -2.40
C PHE A 71 -7.22 -2.55 -2.53
N TYR A 72 -8.20 -3.13 -1.86
CA TYR A 72 -9.59 -2.71 -1.82
C TYR A 72 -10.23 -2.58 -3.22
N GLY A 73 -9.87 -3.49 -4.14
CA GLY A 73 -10.35 -3.46 -5.53
C GLY A 73 -9.66 -2.42 -6.43
N TYR A 74 -8.68 -1.68 -5.92
CA TYR A 74 -7.87 -0.74 -6.69
C TYR A 74 -6.44 -1.28 -6.90
N GLN A 75 -5.78 -0.85 -7.97
CA GLN A 75 -4.37 -1.17 -8.23
C GLN A 75 -3.48 -0.01 -7.83
N TYR A 76 -2.48 -0.27 -6.99
CA TYR A 76 -1.52 0.71 -6.50
C TYR A 76 -0.13 0.44 -7.06
N TYR A 77 0.55 1.51 -7.49
CA TYR A 77 1.97 1.45 -7.79
C TYR A 77 2.77 1.27 -6.50
N VAL A 78 3.66 0.27 -6.49
CA VAL A 78 4.56 0.00 -5.37
C VAL A 78 6.00 -0.22 -5.83
N ASN A 79 6.94 0.10 -4.95
CA ASN A 79 8.35 -0.20 -5.13
C ASN A 79 9.01 -0.36 -3.75
N LYS A 80 10.33 -0.60 -3.73
CA LYS A 80 11.11 -0.85 -2.51
C LYS A 80 11.06 0.28 -1.44
N ALA A 81 10.45 1.42 -1.74
CA ALA A 81 10.34 2.53 -0.80
C ALA A 81 9.12 2.43 0.12
N VAL A 82 8.17 1.54 -0.16
CA VAL A 82 6.90 1.40 0.58
C VAL A 82 6.65 -0.05 0.92
N LEU A 83 5.96 -0.31 2.04
CA LEU A 83 5.43 -1.64 2.34
C LEU A 83 4.42 -2.06 1.25
N ILE A 84 4.41 -3.34 0.89
CA ILE A 84 3.35 -3.88 0.04
C ILE A 84 2.04 -3.85 0.84
N PRO A 85 0.95 -3.23 0.33
CA PRO A 85 -0.34 -3.23 0.99
C PRO A 85 -0.77 -4.64 1.43
N ARG A 86 -1.23 -4.77 2.67
CA ARG A 86 -1.63 -6.04 3.26
C ARG A 86 -3.15 -6.20 3.21
N PRO A 87 -3.69 -7.39 2.86
CA PRO A 87 -5.14 -7.62 2.82
C PRO A 87 -5.83 -7.29 4.16
N GLU A 88 -5.17 -7.54 5.29
CA GLU A 88 -5.70 -7.27 6.63
C GLU A 88 -5.95 -5.75 6.84
N THR A 89 -5.19 -4.89 6.16
CA THR A 89 -5.37 -3.43 6.21
C THR A 89 -6.65 -2.97 5.48
N GLU A 90 -7.26 -3.81 4.63
CA GLU A 90 -8.55 -3.48 4.01
C GLU A 90 -9.69 -3.42 5.03
N GLU A 91 -9.63 -4.23 6.10
CA GLU A 91 -10.62 -4.20 7.18
C GLU A 91 -10.58 -2.85 7.92
N LEU A 92 -9.39 -2.28 8.15
CA LEU A 92 -9.24 -0.95 8.74
C LEU A 92 -9.96 0.11 7.89
N VAL A 93 -9.77 0.09 6.58
CA VAL A 93 -10.43 1.01 5.64
C VAL A 93 -11.95 0.80 5.67
N TYR A 94 -12.41 -0.45 5.64
CA TYR A 94 -13.83 -0.77 5.73
C TYR A 94 -14.47 -0.17 7.00
N GLN A 95 -13.84 -0.35 8.16
CA GLN A 95 -14.36 0.19 9.44
C GLN A 95 -14.44 1.71 9.43
N VAL A 96 -13.43 2.39 8.88
CA VAL A 96 -13.44 3.87 8.73
C VAL A 96 -14.59 4.31 7.83
N LEU A 97 -14.82 3.64 6.71
CA LEU A 97 -15.93 3.95 5.80
C LEU A 97 -17.30 3.71 6.47
N GLN A 98 -17.46 2.65 7.26
CA GLN A 98 -18.68 2.41 8.03
C GLN A 98 -18.90 3.50 9.09
N TYR A 99 -17.83 3.93 9.76
CA TYR A 99 -17.89 5.03 10.71
C TYR A 99 -18.34 6.32 10.03
N LEU A 100 -17.70 6.72 8.92
CA LEU A 100 -18.04 7.88 8.10
C LEU A 100 -19.52 7.87 7.64
N LYS A 101 -20.03 6.73 7.20
CA LYS A 101 -21.45 6.56 6.83
C LYS A 101 -22.39 6.75 8.02
N LYS A 102 -22.07 6.18 9.19
CA LYS A 102 -22.87 6.32 10.42
C LYS A 102 -22.97 7.77 10.87
N ILE A 103 -21.85 8.49 10.91
CA ILE A 103 -21.82 9.90 11.32
C ILE A 103 -22.52 10.81 10.30
N ASN A 104 -22.60 10.41 9.03
CA ASN A 104 -23.40 11.11 8.02
C ASN A 104 -24.91 10.90 8.19
N ASN A 105 -25.34 9.66 8.46
CA ASN A 105 -26.76 9.29 8.55
C ASN A 105 -27.50 9.78 9.82
N ARG A 106 -26.78 10.11 10.90
CA ARG A 106 -27.40 10.50 12.18
C ARG A 106 -28.03 11.90 12.20
N ILE A 107 -27.71 12.76 11.24
CA ILE A 107 -28.06 14.19 11.29
C ILE A 107 -29.14 14.58 10.26
N SER A 108 -29.55 13.66 9.37
CA SER A 108 -30.59 13.90 8.36
C SER A 108 -32.02 14.14 8.91
N PHE A 109 -32.18 14.23 10.23
CA PHE A 109 -33.46 14.54 10.89
C PHE A 109 -33.59 15.99 11.38
N ASP A 110 -32.49 16.75 11.48
CA ASP A 110 -32.53 18.16 11.87
C ASP A 110 -32.40 19.06 10.63
N ARG A 111 -33.54 19.57 10.15
CA ARG A 111 -33.63 20.41 8.95
C ARG A 111 -33.03 21.81 9.11
N ASN A 112 -32.52 22.16 10.29
CA ASN A 112 -31.97 23.49 10.61
C ASN A 112 -30.45 23.54 10.77
N LEU A 113 -29.72 22.43 10.58
CA LEU A 113 -28.25 22.42 10.58
C LEU A 113 -27.75 22.48 9.13
N ASP A 114 -27.56 23.70 8.63
CA ASP A 114 -26.93 23.97 7.34
C ASP A 114 -25.48 23.45 7.33
N LYS A 115 -25.29 22.28 6.72
CA LYS A 115 -24.03 21.59 6.39
C LYS A 115 -23.19 21.13 7.58
N ARG A 116 -23.02 19.80 7.65
CA ARG A 116 -22.03 19.17 8.53
C ARG A 116 -20.61 19.63 8.16
N PRO A 117 -19.70 19.83 9.13
CA PRO A 117 -18.28 20.00 8.81
C PRO A 117 -17.76 18.74 8.09
N ILE A 118 -17.01 18.97 7.02
CA ILE A 118 -16.37 17.91 6.22
C ILE A 118 -15.39 17.16 7.14
N PRO A 119 -15.52 15.83 7.34
CA PRO A 119 -14.65 15.08 8.22
C PRO A 119 -13.18 15.29 7.89
N ALA A 120 -12.38 15.62 8.91
CA ALA A 120 -10.94 15.76 8.83
C ALA A 120 -10.27 14.46 9.28
N ILE A 121 -9.51 13.84 8.37
CA ILE A 121 -8.84 12.55 8.58
C ILE A 121 -7.33 12.75 8.50
N LEU A 122 -6.60 12.18 9.45
CA LEU A 122 -5.15 12.06 9.41
C LEU A 122 -4.76 10.59 9.22
N ASP A 123 -3.92 10.31 8.23
CA ASP A 123 -3.26 9.02 8.03
C ASP A 123 -1.76 9.13 8.35
N ILE A 124 -1.28 8.33 9.29
CA ILE A 124 0.10 8.35 9.79
C ILE A 124 0.85 7.12 9.26
N GLY A 125 2.02 7.36 8.66
CA GLY A 125 2.81 6.30 8.04
C GLY A 125 2.20 5.84 6.72
N THR A 126 1.82 6.79 5.86
CA THR A 126 0.97 6.52 4.69
C THR A 126 1.55 5.52 3.69
N GLY A 127 2.88 5.37 3.64
CA GLY A 127 3.55 4.41 2.78
C GLY A 127 3.19 4.62 1.30
N SER A 128 2.49 3.64 0.72
CA SER A 128 2.03 3.69 -0.67
C SER A 128 0.85 4.64 -0.90
N GLY A 129 0.25 5.18 0.16
CA GLY A 129 -0.97 5.98 0.12
C GLY A 129 -2.25 5.16 -0.03
N CYS A 130 -2.19 3.82 0.04
CA CYS A 130 -3.34 2.97 -0.27
C CYS A 130 -4.53 3.20 0.67
N ILE A 131 -4.31 3.44 1.96
CA ILE A 131 -5.37 3.75 2.94
C ILE A 131 -6.09 5.06 2.58
N PRO A 132 -5.43 6.24 2.58
CA PRO A 132 -6.11 7.52 2.39
C PRO A 132 -6.65 7.69 0.98
N VAL A 133 -5.97 7.14 -0.04
CA VAL A 133 -6.45 7.18 -1.43
C VAL A 133 -7.73 6.35 -1.56
N THR A 134 -7.77 5.12 -1.03
CA THR A 134 -9.01 4.32 -1.07
C THR A 134 -10.14 5.00 -0.32
N ILE A 135 -9.91 5.53 0.89
CA ILE A 135 -10.95 6.23 1.64
C ILE A 135 -11.50 7.42 0.84
N LYS A 136 -10.63 8.21 0.21
CA LYS A 136 -11.05 9.35 -0.61
C LYS A 136 -11.84 8.93 -1.85
N LYS A 137 -11.54 7.76 -2.43
CA LYS A 137 -12.26 7.19 -3.57
C LYS A 137 -13.65 6.68 -3.20
N GLU A 138 -13.76 6.01 -2.06
CA GLU A 138 -15.01 5.45 -1.56
C GLU A 138 -15.90 6.50 -0.86
N TYR A 139 -15.30 7.58 -0.35
CA TYR A 139 -15.99 8.66 0.34
C TYR A 139 -15.37 10.03 0.01
N ASN A 140 -15.89 10.67 -1.04
CA ASN A 140 -15.31 11.92 -1.55
C ASN A 140 -15.51 13.12 -0.61
N GLU A 141 -16.54 13.09 0.26
CA GLU A 141 -16.90 14.20 1.15
C GLU A 141 -16.08 14.20 2.46
N CYS A 142 -14.76 14.02 2.37
CA CYS A 142 -13.82 14.15 3.50
C CYS A 142 -12.54 14.91 3.10
N ASN A 143 -11.86 15.48 4.08
CA ASN A 143 -10.52 16.06 3.93
C ASN A 143 -9.52 15.10 4.54
N ILE A 144 -8.50 14.71 3.76
CA ILE A 144 -7.49 13.77 4.23
C ILE A 144 -6.11 14.39 4.13
N ILE A 145 -5.41 14.39 5.26
CA ILE A 145 -3.99 14.64 5.36
C ILE A 145 -3.28 13.31 5.62
N ALA A 146 -2.21 13.04 4.90
CA ALA A 146 -1.42 11.83 5.03
C ALA A 146 0.05 12.20 5.25
N VAL A 147 0.67 11.59 6.25
CA VAL A 147 2.05 11.88 6.65
C VAL A 147 2.92 10.64 6.60
N ASP A 148 4.19 10.82 6.24
CA ASP A 148 5.21 9.77 6.30
C ASP A 148 6.58 10.40 6.54
N ILE A 149 7.46 9.70 7.25
CA ILE A 149 8.84 10.13 7.47
C ILE A 149 9.69 10.02 6.19
N SER A 150 9.30 9.13 5.27
CA SER A 150 10.02 8.82 4.05
C SER A 150 9.54 9.67 2.87
N ASN A 151 10.41 10.58 2.40
CA ASN A 151 10.21 11.31 1.14
C ASN A 151 10.02 10.37 -0.06
N ALA A 152 10.61 9.17 -0.03
CA ALA A 152 10.48 8.20 -1.10
C ALA A 152 9.08 7.54 -1.09
N ALA A 153 8.53 7.27 0.10
CA ALA A 153 7.16 6.78 0.27
C ALA A 153 6.15 7.85 -0.19
N LEU A 154 6.32 9.11 0.22
CA LEU A 154 5.44 10.21 -0.20
C LEU A 154 5.39 10.38 -1.72
N LYS A 155 6.51 10.18 -2.43
CA LYS A 155 6.51 10.19 -3.92
C LYS A 155 5.63 9.09 -4.50
N VAL A 156 5.62 7.90 -3.91
CA VAL A 156 4.75 6.79 -4.30
C VAL A 156 3.29 7.11 -3.97
N ALA A 157 3.01 7.60 -2.76
CA ALA A 157 1.66 7.99 -2.35
C ALA A 157 1.05 9.08 -3.24
N ILE A 158 1.83 10.13 -3.58
CA ILE A 158 1.41 11.20 -4.49
C ILE A 158 1.15 10.63 -5.90
N HIS A 159 2.01 9.74 -6.39
CA HIS A 159 1.79 9.09 -7.68
C HIS A 159 0.46 8.33 -7.71
N ASN A 160 0.18 7.54 -6.67
CA ASN A 160 -1.07 6.78 -6.55
C ASN A 160 -2.29 7.67 -6.40
N ALA A 161 -2.22 8.73 -5.60
CA ALA A 161 -3.30 9.70 -5.44
C ALA A 161 -3.65 10.36 -6.78
N ASN A 162 -2.64 10.79 -7.54
CA ASN A 162 -2.82 11.35 -8.88
C ASN A 162 -3.40 10.32 -9.86
N HIS A 163 -2.91 9.08 -9.84
CA HIS A 163 -3.38 8.00 -10.70
C HIS A 163 -4.87 7.72 -10.50
N HIS A 164 -5.34 7.74 -9.25
CA HIS A 164 -6.74 7.46 -8.90
C HIS A 164 -7.64 8.69 -8.90
N GLY A 165 -7.08 9.90 -9.08
CA GLY A 165 -7.81 11.16 -8.99
C GLY A 165 -8.29 11.48 -7.57
N ALA A 166 -7.57 11.02 -6.54
CA ALA A 166 -7.91 11.23 -5.15
C ALA A 166 -7.19 12.48 -4.60
N ASN A 167 -7.96 13.47 -4.15
CA ASN A 167 -7.39 14.67 -3.53
C ASN A 167 -7.02 14.40 -2.05
N VAL A 168 -5.76 14.05 -1.82
CA VAL A 168 -5.16 13.83 -0.49
C VAL A 168 -3.96 14.78 -0.36
N THR A 169 -3.83 15.43 0.80
CA THR A 169 -2.68 16.30 1.07
C THR A 169 -1.58 15.53 1.77
N PHE A 170 -0.35 15.58 1.24
CA PHE A 170 0.77 14.80 1.75
C PHE A 170 1.84 15.71 2.37
N PHE A 171 2.33 15.34 3.56
CA PHE A 171 3.44 16.03 4.21
C PHE A 171 4.49 15.05 4.74
N LYS A 172 5.74 15.51 4.75
CA LYS A 172 6.80 14.80 5.47
C LYS A 172 6.73 15.16 6.94
N GLN A 173 6.60 14.15 7.78
CA GLN A 173 6.65 14.34 9.23
C GLN A 173 7.18 13.07 9.90
N ASP A 174 8.06 13.24 10.90
CA ASP A 174 8.37 12.18 11.85
C ASP A 174 7.40 12.26 13.04
N ILE A 175 6.52 11.27 13.19
CA ILE A 175 5.52 11.27 14.26
C ILE A 175 6.13 11.10 15.66
N LEU A 176 7.29 10.44 15.76
CA LEU A 176 7.94 10.16 17.05
C LEU A 176 8.64 11.40 17.61
N SER A 177 9.29 12.19 16.75
CA SER A 177 10.08 13.35 17.18
C SER A 177 9.36 14.69 17.03
N GLU A 178 8.38 14.79 16.13
CA GLU A 178 7.68 16.04 15.85
C GLU A 178 6.29 16.04 16.48
N LYS A 179 5.83 17.22 16.90
CA LYS A 179 4.39 17.41 17.14
C LYS A 179 3.70 17.45 15.79
N LEU A 180 2.49 16.89 15.70
CA LEU A 180 1.60 17.09 14.55
C LEU A 180 1.46 18.59 14.30
N THR A 181 2.12 19.09 13.25
CA THR A 181 2.26 20.54 13.01
C THR A 181 1.45 20.96 11.79
N LYS A 182 0.31 21.63 12.06
CA LYS A 182 -0.54 22.52 11.20
C LYS A 182 -1.78 21.93 10.48
N PRO A 183 -2.72 22.79 9.99
CA PRO A 183 -3.29 24.02 10.58
C PRO A 183 -4.81 24.02 10.38
N ASN A 184 -5.54 23.21 11.12
CA ASN A 184 -6.98 23.35 11.37
C ASN A 184 -7.27 22.22 12.35
N GLU A 185 -7.59 22.62 13.58
CA GLU A 185 -8.63 22.05 14.45
C GLU A 185 -9.01 20.55 14.30
N PRO A 186 -9.26 19.88 15.42
CA PRO A 186 -9.01 18.46 15.65
C PRO A 186 -9.45 17.53 14.50
N TYR A 187 -8.61 16.52 14.23
CA TYR A 187 -8.99 15.43 13.34
C TYR A 187 -10.17 14.65 13.94
N ASP A 188 -11.19 14.37 13.13
CA ASP A 188 -12.30 13.50 13.50
C ASP A 188 -11.84 12.03 13.56
N ILE A 189 -10.86 11.67 12.72
CA ILE A 189 -10.33 10.31 12.59
C ILE A 189 -8.82 10.39 12.42
N ILE A 190 -8.09 9.66 13.26
CA ILE A 190 -6.66 9.38 13.09
C ILE A 190 -6.51 7.90 12.75
N ILE A 191 -5.79 7.62 11.67
CA ILE A 191 -5.57 6.29 11.13
C ILE A 191 -4.07 6.07 11.08
N SER A 192 -3.63 4.86 11.41
CA SER A 192 -2.23 4.46 11.28
C SER A 192 -2.17 2.96 11.14
N ASN A 193 -1.31 2.49 10.22
CA ASN A 193 -0.81 1.13 10.22
C ASN A 193 0.71 1.21 10.43
N PRO A 194 1.15 1.54 11.66
CA PRO A 194 2.55 1.85 11.93
C PRO A 194 3.40 0.59 11.91
N PRO A 195 4.74 0.70 11.86
CA PRO A 195 5.63 -0.40 12.20
C PRO A 195 5.35 -0.88 13.63
N TYR A 196 5.18 -2.17 13.82
CA TYR A 196 4.84 -2.77 15.12
C TYR A 196 5.68 -4.00 15.46
N ILE A 197 6.63 -4.38 14.60
CA ILE A 197 7.42 -5.60 14.78
C ILE A 197 8.73 -5.24 15.51
N PRO A 198 8.99 -5.78 16.72
CA PRO A 198 10.29 -5.64 17.36
C PRO A 198 11.40 -6.26 16.50
N THR A 199 12.60 -5.67 16.51
CA THR A 199 13.74 -6.23 15.75
C THR A 199 14.15 -7.63 16.21
N SER A 200 13.79 -8.04 17.42
CA SER A 200 14.00 -9.41 17.94
C SER A 200 13.22 -10.46 17.15
N GLU A 201 12.14 -10.08 16.46
CA GLU A 201 11.29 -10.99 15.68
C GLU A 201 11.78 -11.22 14.25
N ILE A 202 12.86 -10.55 13.81
CA ILE A 202 13.44 -10.73 12.46
C ILE A 202 13.69 -12.21 12.14
N ALA A 203 14.12 -13.00 13.12
CA ALA A 203 14.49 -14.41 12.93
C ALA A 203 13.30 -15.34 12.58
N VAL A 204 12.07 -14.93 12.88
CA VAL A 204 10.85 -15.72 12.62
C VAL A 204 10.04 -15.20 11.43
N MET A 205 10.49 -14.10 10.81
CA MET A 205 9.86 -13.53 9.62
C MET A 205 10.33 -14.24 8.34
N SER A 206 9.54 -14.11 7.27
CA SER A 206 9.94 -14.63 5.97
C SER A 206 11.16 -13.87 5.43
N GLU A 207 12.11 -14.61 4.86
CA GLU A 207 13.34 -14.03 4.32
C GLU A 207 13.04 -12.97 3.25
N SER A 208 12.04 -13.21 2.40
CA SER A 208 11.65 -12.26 1.33
C SER A 208 11.19 -10.91 1.90
N THR A 209 10.36 -10.91 2.95
CA THR A 209 9.87 -9.68 3.59
C THR A 209 11.04 -8.91 4.19
N VAL A 210 11.88 -9.57 5.00
CA VAL A 210 13.04 -8.95 5.65
C VAL A 210 14.03 -8.41 4.62
N LYS A 211 14.26 -9.11 3.51
CA LYS A 211 15.28 -8.76 2.51
C LYS A 211 14.84 -7.66 1.55
N HIS A 212 13.55 -7.56 1.25
CA HIS A 212 13.07 -6.73 0.14
C HIS A 212 12.18 -5.56 0.53
N GLU A 213 11.53 -5.61 1.69
CA GLU A 213 10.64 -4.54 2.14
C GLU A 213 11.39 -3.53 3.02
N PRO A 214 10.98 -2.24 3.02
CA PRO A 214 11.67 -1.20 3.76
C PRO A 214 11.60 -1.48 5.26
N GLN A 215 12.78 -1.62 5.90
CA GLN A 215 12.89 -1.94 7.32
C GLN A 215 12.14 -0.95 8.21
N ILE A 216 12.19 0.35 7.86
CA ILE A 216 11.50 1.44 8.58
C ILE A 216 9.96 1.30 8.55
N ALA A 217 9.40 0.51 7.63
CA ALA A 217 7.96 0.24 7.58
C ALA A 217 7.55 -1.05 8.31
N LEU A 218 8.52 -1.87 8.73
CA LEU A 218 8.30 -3.14 9.41
C LEU A 218 8.62 -3.04 10.89
N PHE A 219 9.80 -2.50 11.19
CA PHE A 219 10.40 -2.59 12.50
C PHE A 219 10.26 -1.31 13.31
N THR A 220 10.13 -1.53 14.61
CA THR A 220 10.29 -0.49 15.63
C THR A 220 11.57 -0.74 16.42
N ASP A 221 12.12 0.35 16.98
CA ASP A 221 13.30 0.30 17.85
C ASP A 221 12.94 -0.11 19.30
N ASP A 222 11.65 -0.17 19.64
CA ASP A 222 11.20 -0.57 20.98
C ASP A 222 10.96 -2.07 21.10
N GLU A 223 11.23 -2.60 22.29
CA GLU A 223 11.16 -4.04 22.60
C GLU A 223 9.75 -4.63 22.43
N PHE A 224 8.70 -3.80 22.54
CA PHE A 224 7.32 -4.25 22.65
C PHE A 224 6.47 -3.99 21.41
N GLY A 225 6.98 -3.27 20.41
CA GLY A 225 6.16 -2.89 19.25
C GLY A 225 5.25 -1.69 19.51
N LEU A 226 5.37 -1.00 20.65
CA LEU A 226 4.34 -0.11 21.17
C LEU A 226 4.61 1.39 20.99
N VAL A 227 5.82 1.79 20.56
CA VAL A 227 6.22 3.21 20.58
C VAL A 227 5.30 4.11 19.76
N PHE A 228 4.88 3.66 18.57
CA PHE A 228 3.98 4.44 17.71
C PHE A 228 2.58 4.55 18.31
N TYR A 229 2.08 3.48 18.92
CA TYR A 229 0.75 3.48 19.55
C TYR A 229 0.69 4.43 20.74
N GLN A 230 1.73 4.42 21.59
CA GLN A 230 1.86 5.35 22.71
C GLN A 230 1.90 6.79 22.19
N ARG A 231 2.77 7.07 21.21
CA ARG A 231 2.91 8.41 20.64
C ARG A 231 1.65 8.96 20.00
N ILE A 232 0.86 8.11 19.34
CA ILE A 232 -0.41 8.49 18.68
C ILE A 232 -1.53 8.73 19.71
N ALA A 233 -1.48 8.04 20.85
CA ALA A 233 -2.45 8.19 21.93
C ALA A 233 -2.19 9.43 22.84
N ASP A 234 -0.94 9.92 22.86
CA ASP A 234 -0.50 11.12 23.59
C ASP A 234 -1.02 12.44 23.02
#